data_AF-A0A520NNA2-F1
#
_entry.id   AF-A0A520NNA2-F1
#
_cell.length_a   1.000
_cell.length_b   1.000
_cell.length_c   1.000
_cell.angle_alpha   90.00
_cell.angle_beta   90.00
_cell.angle_gamma   90.00
#
_symmetry.space_group_name_H-M   'P 1'
#
loop_
_entity.id
_entity.type
_entity.pdbx_description
1 polymer ?
#
loop_
_entity_poly.entity_id
_entity_poly.type
_entity_poly.pdbx_seq_one_letter_code
_entity_poly.pdbx_strand_id
1 'polypeptide(L)'
;MLTQYGKPFSRKALASRFSDWADQAGLPKICSAHVVRKALATILANQEATTEELKATFGWSTSKQADVYTAQANKTKLGTSGLERIRNSSVPPAPSKVSHPSD
;
A
#
# COMPACT_ATOMS: atom_id res chain seq x y z
N MET A 1 -5.82 7.84 -27.54
CA MET A 1 -7.27 7.65 -27.27
C MET A 1 -8.02 8.90 -27.72
N LEU A 2 -9.02 8.74 -28.58
CA LEU A 2 -9.79 9.84 -29.17
C LEU A 2 -11.21 9.89 -28.58
N THR A 3 -11.78 11.08 -28.53
CA THR A 3 -13.19 11.34 -28.25
C THR A 3 -14.06 10.85 -29.41
N GLN A 4 -15.39 10.81 -29.19
CA GLN A 4 -16.37 10.53 -30.25
C GLN A 4 -16.31 11.51 -31.44
N TYR A 5 -15.66 12.66 -31.27
CA TYR A 5 -15.45 13.67 -32.30
C TYR A 5 -14.07 13.59 -32.96
N GLY A 6 -13.33 12.50 -32.77
CA GLY A 6 -12.01 12.28 -33.36
C GLY A 6 -10.87 13.11 -32.75
N LYS A 7 -11.13 13.88 -31.69
CA LYS A 7 -10.12 14.72 -31.01
C LYS A 7 -9.49 13.99 -29.82
N PRO A 8 -8.20 14.19 -29.50
CA PRO A 8 -7.59 13.63 -28.30
C PRO A 8 -8.32 14.06 -27.02
N PHE A 9 -8.41 13.15 -26.04
CA PHE A 9 -8.91 13.51 -24.72
C PHE A 9 -7.95 14.45 -23.99
N SER A 10 -8.49 15.48 -23.33
CA SER A 10 -7.77 16.15 -22.25
C SER A 10 -7.68 15.23 -21.03
N ARG A 11 -6.70 15.46 -20.14
CA ARG A 11 -6.57 14.68 -18.88
C ARG A 11 -7.87 14.66 -18.08
N LYS A 12 -8.54 15.80 -17.94
CA LYS A 12 -9.80 15.93 -17.21
C LYS A 12 -10.93 15.17 -17.89
N ALA A 13 -11.06 15.32 -19.22
CA ALA A 13 -12.10 14.64 -19.98
C ALA A 13 -11.93 13.12 -19.89
N LEU A 14 -10.69 12.61 -19.99
CA LEU A 14 -10.41 11.19 -19.84
C LEU A 14 -10.82 10.66 -18.47
N ALA A 15 -10.48 11.37 -17.39
CA ALA A 15 -10.84 10.96 -16.03
C ALA A 15 -12.36 10.93 -15.80
N SER A 16 -13.09 11.91 -16.38
CA SER A 16 -14.56 11.92 -16.35
C SER A 16 -15.12 10.72 -17.11
N ARG A 17 -14.65 10.49 -18.34
CA ARG A 17 -15.11 9.35 -19.16
C ARG A 17 -14.82 8.00 -18.51
N PHE A 18 -13.69 7.85 -17.83
CA PHE A 18 -13.41 6.65 -17.05
C PHE A 18 -14.46 6.42 -15.97
N SER A 19 -14.88 7.48 -15.29
CA SER A 19 -15.92 7.39 -14.24
C SER A 19 -17.27 7.02 -14.87
N ASP A 20 -17.61 7.59 -16.03
CA ASP A 20 -18.81 7.19 -16.79
C ASP A 20 -18.79 5.70 -17.17
N TRP A 21 -17.63 5.17 -17.58
CA TRP A 21 -17.47 3.75 -17.90
C TRP A 21 -17.57 2.86 -16.66
N ALA A 22 -17.01 3.30 -15.53
CA ALA A 22 -17.14 2.59 -14.26
C ALA A 22 -18.62 2.50 -13.83
N ASP A 23 -19.37 3.59 -13.99
CA ASP A 23 -20.81 3.64 -13.75
C ASP A 23 -21.59 2.71 -14.68
N GLN A 24 -21.28 2.72 -15.97
CA GLN A 24 -21.90 1.83 -16.97
C GLN A 24 -21.60 0.35 -16.68
N ALA A 25 -20.44 0.05 -16.11
CA ALA A 25 -20.05 -1.29 -15.68
C ALA A 25 -20.68 -1.70 -14.33
N GLY A 26 -21.50 -0.85 -13.71
CA GLY A 26 -22.12 -1.13 -12.40
C GLY A 26 -21.12 -1.14 -11.24
N LEU A 27 -19.96 -0.51 -11.39
CA LEU A 27 -18.95 -0.43 -10.33
C LEU A 27 -19.35 0.59 -9.25
N PRO A 28 -18.80 0.48 -8.03
CA PRO A 28 -19.04 1.46 -6.98
C PRO A 28 -18.70 2.89 -7.43
N LYS A 29 -19.50 3.87 -6.99
CA LYS A 29 -19.33 5.30 -7.33
C LYS A 29 -17.95 5.89 -6.97
N ILE A 30 -17.21 5.25 -6.07
CA ILE A 30 -15.84 5.63 -5.72
C ILE A 30 -14.80 5.22 -6.78
N CYS A 31 -15.17 4.37 -7.74
CA CYS A 31 -14.29 3.87 -8.79
C CYS A 31 -13.98 4.97 -9.80
N SER A 32 -12.82 5.60 -9.62
CA SER A 32 -12.26 6.59 -10.54
C SER A 32 -10.84 6.17 -10.95
N ALA A 33 -10.34 6.71 -12.06
CA ALA A 33 -8.99 6.39 -12.56
C ALA A 33 -7.90 6.63 -11.49
N HIS A 34 -8.06 7.70 -10.69
CA HIS A 34 -7.13 8.01 -9.61
C HIS A 34 -7.18 6.99 -8.48
N VAL A 35 -8.38 6.60 -8.05
CA VAL A 35 -8.56 5.60 -6.99
C VAL A 35 -8.03 4.24 -7.44
N VAL A 36 -8.31 3.84 -8.69
CA VAL A 36 -7.78 2.60 -9.27
C VAL A 36 -6.26 2.60 -9.26
N ARG A 37 -5.62 3.71 -9.66
CA ARG A 37 -4.16 3.83 -9.60
C ARG A 37 -3.62 3.67 -8.17
N LYS A 38 -4.26 4.28 -7.16
CA LYS A 38 -3.86 4.12 -5.76
C LYS A 38 -4.04 2.68 -5.26
N ALA A 39 -5.13 2.04 -5.66
CA ALA A 39 -5.42 0.64 -5.30
C ALA A 39 -4.35 -0.29 -5.89
N LEU A 40 -4.01 -0.14 -7.17
CA LEU A 40 -2.94 -0.90 -7.81
C LEU A 40 -1.58 -0.69 -7.14
N ALA A 41 -1.24 0.55 -6.77
CA ALA A 41 0.01 0.83 -6.05
C ALA A 41 0.04 0.17 -4.66
N THR A 42 -1.10 0.13 -3.97
CA THR A 42 -1.23 -0.53 -2.66
C THR A 42 -1.10 -2.04 -2.80
N ILE A 43 -1.76 -2.65 -3.80
CA ILE A 43 -1.66 -4.08 -4.09
C ILE A 43 -0.20 -4.45 -4.39
N LEU A 44 0.45 -3.70 -5.29
CA LEU A 44 1.84 -3.96 -5.68
C LEU A 44 2.80 -3.84 -4.49
N ALA A 45 2.65 -2.81 -3.66
CA ALA A 45 3.45 -2.65 -2.45
C ALA A 45 3.24 -3.78 -1.43
N ASN A 46 2.00 -4.27 -1.27
CA ASN A 46 1.68 -5.40 -0.40
C ASN A 46 2.28 -6.73 -0.89
N GLN A 47 2.59 -6.83 -2.19
CA GLN A 47 3.33 -7.95 -2.78
C GLN A 47 4.86 -7.78 -2.65
N GLU A 48 5.31 -6.91 -1.73
CA GLU A 48 6.72 -6.66 -1.42
C GLU A 48 7.52 -6.04 -2.56
N ALA A 49 6.82 -5.42 -3.52
CA ALA A 49 7.49 -4.65 -4.56
C ALA A 49 8.27 -3.48 -3.96
N THR A 50 9.45 -3.26 -4.52
CA THR A 50 10.37 -2.20 -4.15
C THR A 50 9.87 -0.83 -4.63
N THR A 51 10.38 0.23 -4.00
CA THR A 51 10.13 1.61 -4.44
C THR A 51 10.43 1.81 -5.93
N GLU A 52 11.48 1.17 -6.45
CA GLU A 52 11.88 1.31 -7.86
C GLU A 52 10.92 0.60 -8.82
N GLU A 53 10.41 -0.59 -8.47
CA GLU A 53 9.37 -1.28 -9.25
C GLU A 53 8.07 -0.48 -9.29
N LEU A 54 7.69 0.15 -8.18
CA LEU A 54 6.56 1.07 -8.14
C LEU A 54 6.80 2.29 -9.02
N LYS A 55 7.98 2.91 -8.96
CA LYS A 55 8.32 4.07 -9.80
C LYS A 55 8.23 3.74 -11.28
N ALA A 56 8.81 2.60 -11.69
CA ALA A 56 8.78 2.15 -13.08
C ALA A 56 7.34 1.86 -13.55
N THR A 57 6.57 1.13 -12.76
CA THR A 57 5.18 0.74 -13.11
C THR A 57 4.26 1.95 -13.22
N PHE A 58 4.39 2.92 -12.32
CA PHE A 58 3.49 4.05 -12.23
C PHE A 58 4.02 5.31 -12.93
N GLY A 59 5.25 5.29 -13.46
CA GLY A 59 5.87 6.43 -14.13
C GLY A 59 6.15 7.59 -13.17
N TRP A 60 6.49 7.30 -11.91
CA TRP A 60 6.87 8.35 -10.96
C TRP A 60 8.35 8.71 -11.10
N SER A 61 8.65 9.99 -11.27
CA SER A 61 10.01 10.50 -11.34
C SER A 61 10.71 10.58 -9.98
N THR A 62 9.94 10.73 -8.90
CA THR A 62 10.46 10.80 -7.52
C THR A 62 9.93 9.65 -6.69
N SER A 63 10.72 9.21 -5.70
CA SER A 63 10.34 8.10 -4.81
C SER A 63 9.24 8.48 -3.83
N LYS A 64 9.03 9.77 -3.54
CA LYS A 64 8.11 10.26 -2.49
C LYS A 64 6.75 9.57 -2.50
N GLN A 65 6.17 9.35 -3.68
CA GLN A 65 4.86 8.69 -3.76
C GLN A 65 4.93 7.17 -3.62
N ALA A 66 5.97 6.53 -4.14
CA ALA A 66 6.21 5.10 -4.01
C ALA A 66 6.55 4.72 -2.55
N ASP A 67 7.37 5.53 -1.89
CA ASP A 67 7.80 5.33 -0.50
C ASP A 67 6.61 5.30 0.47
N VAL A 68 5.56 6.10 0.21
CA VAL A 68 4.34 6.06 1.04
C VAL A 68 3.69 4.67 1.01
N TYR A 69 3.60 4.05 -0.17
CA TYR A 69 2.97 2.73 -0.29
C TYR A 69 3.86 1.62 0.26
N THR A 70 5.16 1.64 -0.05
CA THR A 70 6.10 0.61 0.43
C THR A 70 6.32 0.71 1.93
N ALA A 71 6.42 1.90 2.51
CA ALA A 71 6.54 2.08 3.96
C ALA A 71 5.29 1.57 4.70
N GLN A 72 4.09 1.82 4.16
CA GLN A 72 2.85 1.34 4.78
C GLN A 72 2.75 -0.19 4.74
N ALA A 73 3.10 -0.82 3.61
CA ALA A 73 3.15 -2.27 3.50
C ALA A 73 4.20 -2.88 4.45
N ASN A 74 5.42 -2.32 4.44
CA ASN A 74 6.54 -2.77 5.27
C ASN A 74 6.26 -2.62 6.76
N LYS A 75 5.57 -1.56 7.20
CA LYS A 75 5.25 -1.32 8.61
C LYS A 75 4.49 -2.50 9.24
N THR A 76 3.50 -3.02 8.52
CA THR A 76 2.68 -4.15 9.00
C THR A 76 3.53 -5.42 9.10
N LYS A 77 4.28 -5.74 8.04
CA LYS A 77 5.15 -6.93 8.00
C LYS A 77 6.25 -6.89 9.06
N LEU A 78 6.94 -5.75 9.18
CA LEU A 78 8.02 -5.56 10.14
C LEU A 78 7.51 -5.61 11.58
N GLY A 79 6.31 -5.10 11.85
CA GLY A 79 5.66 -5.24 13.16
C GLY A 79 5.47 -6.71 13.55
N THR A 80 4.88 -7.51 12.65
CA THR A 80 4.68 -8.94 12.88
C THR A 80 6.01 -9.69 13.03
N SER A 81 6.98 -9.43 12.14
CA SER A 81 8.31 -10.04 12.19
C SER A 81 9.08 -9.67 13.46
N GLY A 82 8.96 -8.42 13.92
CA GLY A 82 9.57 -7.96 15.16
C GLY A 82 8.98 -8.67 16.39
N LEU A 83 7.66 -8.83 16.45
CA LEU A 83 6.99 -9.55 17.52
C LEU A 83 7.35 -11.04 17.54
N GLU A 84 7.41 -11.65 16.37
CA GLU A 84 7.86 -13.04 16.19
C GLU A 84 9.28 -13.27 16.73
N ARG A 85 10.19 -12.32 16.49
CA ARG A 85 11.55 -12.38 17.04
C ARG A 85 11.56 -12.29 18.57
N ILE A 86 10.71 -11.46 19.16
CA ILE A 86 10.56 -11.38 20.62
C ILE A 86 10.02 -12.70 21.18
N ARG A 87 8.98 -13.26 20.56
CA ARG A 87 8.40 -14.55 20.97
C ARG A 87 9.41 -15.68 20.95
N ASN A 88 10.25 -15.71 19.92
CA ASN A 88 11.22 -16.79 19.71
C ASN A 88 12.56 -16.52 20.42
N SER A 89 12.78 -15.31 20.93
CA SER A 89 13.91 -15.05 21.82
C SER A 89 13.64 -15.71 23.17
N SER A 90 14.56 -16.58 23.61
CA SER A 90 14.52 -17.16 24.94
C SER A 90 14.83 -16.06 25.97
N VAL A 91 13.85 -15.23 26.28
CA VAL A 91 13.92 -14.36 27.46
C VAL A 91 13.74 -15.31 28.65
N PRO A 92 14.78 -15.54 29.48
CA PRO A 92 14.60 -16.35 30.67
C PRO A 92 13.52 -15.70 31.54
N PRO A 93 12.64 -16.50 32.18
CA PRO A 93 11.61 -15.95 33.05
C PRO A 93 12.27 -15.07 34.12
N ALA A 94 11.66 -13.91 34.39
CA ALA A 94 12.14 -12.97 35.40
C ALA A 94 12.45 -13.72 36.71
N PRO A 95 13.57 -13.40 37.39
CA PRO A 95 13.95 -14.14 38.59
C PRO A 95 12.81 -14.10 39.60
N SER A 96 12.32 -15.28 40.00
CA SER A 96 11.34 -15.43 41.05
C SER A 96 11.87 -14.75 42.31
N LYS A 97 11.07 -13.86 42.91
CA LYS A 97 11.44 -13.15 44.14
C LYS A 97 11.97 -14.15 45.16
N VAL A 98 13.24 -14.00 45.53
CA VAL A 98 13.87 -14.77 46.60
C VAL A 98 13.12 -14.44 47.90
N SER A 99 12.44 -15.44 48.46
CA SER A 99 11.85 -15.35 49.79
C SER A 99 12.98 -15.07 50.79
N HIS A 100 12.90 -13.94 51.50
CA HIS A 100 13.76 -13.67 52.65
C HIS A 100 13.52 -14.76 53.70
N PRO A 101 14.57 -15.44 54.19
CA PRO A 101 14.43 -16.27 55.39
C PRO A 101 14.19 -15.33 56.57
N SER A 102 13.07 -15.49 57.25
CA SER A 102 12.87 -14.95 58.59
C SER A 102 13.65 -15.83 59.58
N ASP A 103 14.43 -15.18 60.43
CA ASP A 103 15.15 -15.74 61.60
C ASP A 103 14.29 -16.69 62.45
#